data_AF-A0A117NTH9-F1
#
_entry.id   AF-A0A117NTH9-F1
#
_cell.length_a   1.000
_cell.length_b   1.000
_cell.length_c   1.000
_cell.angle_alpha   90.00
_cell.angle_beta   90.00
_cell.angle_gamma   90.00
#
_symmetry.space_group_name_H-M   'P 1'
#
loop_
_entity.id
_entity.type
_entity.pdbx_description
1 polymer ?
#
loop_
_entity_poly.entity_id
_entity_poly.type
_entity_poly.pdbx_seq_one_letter_code
_entity_poly.pdbx_strand_id
1 'polypeptide(L)'
;MTQELREHADHEDTFIHQLLRERAPEAADALDAEHIRLDAAFTALDERARALPGTPADALLDAQHALYLALNEMISAYLAHLHVEETVAMPALWQYAGDDELSAVFAAFRASRTPEQALQDLRKMLPALPPAPRAAIVRGVIEAADDHADSTLAALATVLSPGQRNRLYVDLGVPEAGTPRENEQA
;
A
#
# COMPACT_ATOMS: atom_id res chain seq x y z
N MET A 1 -4.81 14.18 5.86
CA MET A 1 -3.60 13.78 5.10
C MET A 1 -3.35 12.27 5.17
N THR A 2 -4.02 11.56 6.08
CA THR A 2 -3.69 10.16 6.41
C THR A 2 -4.69 9.14 5.90
N GLN A 3 -5.64 9.54 5.02
CA GLN A 3 -6.75 8.70 4.59
C GLN A 3 -6.30 7.33 4.08
N GLU A 4 -5.30 7.30 3.19
CA GLU A 4 -4.76 6.06 2.63
C GLU A 4 -4.17 5.12 3.69
N LEU A 5 -3.52 5.69 4.70
CA LEU A 5 -2.91 4.91 5.78
C LEU A 5 -3.98 4.35 6.74
N ARG A 6 -5.09 5.07 6.90
CA ARG A 6 -6.26 4.59 7.66
C ARG A 6 -6.97 3.47 6.92
N GLU A 7 -7.23 3.66 5.62
CA GLU A 7 -7.84 2.63 4.78
C GLU A 7 -7.02 1.33 4.79
N HIS A 8 -5.69 1.43 4.80
CA HIS A 8 -4.81 0.27 4.98
C HIS A 8 -5.02 -0.46 6.30
N ALA A 9 -4.97 0.24 7.44
CA ALA A 9 -5.21 -0.36 8.75
C ALA A 9 -6.63 -0.96 8.86
N ASP A 10 -7.65 -0.27 8.32
CA ASP A 10 -9.03 -0.75 8.29
C ASP A 10 -9.17 -2.07 7.51
N HIS A 11 -8.43 -2.24 6.40
CA HIS A 11 -8.41 -3.49 5.65
C HIS A 11 -7.75 -4.62 6.46
N GLU A 12 -6.68 -4.34 7.20
CA GLU A 12 -6.03 -5.35 8.04
C GLU A 12 -6.93 -5.79 9.19
N ASP A 13 -7.57 -4.83 9.86
CA ASP A 13 -8.59 -5.07 10.88
C ASP A 13 -9.72 -5.96 10.36
N THR A 14 -10.15 -5.71 9.13
CA THR A 14 -11.28 -6.42 8.52
C THR A 14 -10.91 -7.83 8.05
N PHE A 15 -9.75 -8.00 7.43
CA PHE A 15 -9.41 -9.23 6.70
C PHE A 15 -8.34 -10.08 7.38
N ILE A 16 -7.35 -9.47 8.02
CA ILE A 16 -6.17 -10.16 8.57
C ILE A 16 -6.33 -10.43 10.07
N HIS A 17 -6.82 -9.45 10.83
CA HIS A 17 -6.85 -9.49 12.29
C HIS A 17 -7.68 -10.63 12.86
N GLN A 18 -8.79 -11.01 12.21
CA GLN A 18 -9.56 -12.15 12.67
C GLN A 18 -8.72 -13.43 12.63
N LEU A 19 -8.09 -13.74 11.50
CA LEU A 19 -7.25 -14.92 11.36
C LEU A 19 -6.04 -14.86 12.31
N LEU A 20 -5.42 -13.69 12.46
CA LEU A 20 -4.30 -13.49 13.37
C LEU A 20 -4.71 -13.73 14.83
N ARG A 21 -5.87 -13.24 15.28
CA ARG A 21 -6.38 -13.50 16.64
C ARG A 21 -6.68 -14.97 16.88
N GLU A 22 -7.22 -15.66 15.87
CA GLU A 22 -7.55 -17.10 15.97
C GLU A 22 -6.31 -17.99 15.98
N ARG A 23 -5.27 -17.64 15.22
CA ARG A 23 -4.06 -18.47 15.03
C ARG A 23 -2.89 -18.07 15.92
N ALA A 24 -2.77 -16.80 16.26
CA ALA A 24 -1.63 -16.21 16.97
C ALA A 24 -2.07 -15.00 17.84
N PRO A 25 -2.83 -15.23 18.92
CA PRO A 25 -3.40 -14.15 19.73
C PRO A 25 -2.36 -13.17 20.29
N GLU A 26 -1.19 -13.66 20.69
CA GLU A 26 -0.10 -12.81 21.20
C GLU A 26 0.45 -11.85 20.13
N ALA A 27 0.49 -12.29 18.86
CA ALA A 27 0.88 -11.44 17.74
C ALA A 27 -0.22 -10.44 17.39
N ALA A 28 -1.50 -10.83 17.52
CA ALA A 28 -2.62 -9.90 17.37
C ALA A 28 -2.61 -8.81 18.45
N ASP A 29 -2.38 -9.17 19.72
CA ASP A 29 -2.29 -8.20 20.82
C ASP A 29 -1.16 -7.17 20.59
N ALA A 30 -0.02 -7.63 20.07
CA ALA A 30 1.10 -6.76 19.72
C ALA A 30 0.74 -5.78 18.59
N LEU A 31 0.04 -6.25 17.55
CA LEU A 31 -0.38 -5.42 16.43
C LEU A 31 -1.50 -4.43 16.82
N ASP A 32 -2.49 -4.88 17.59
CA ASP A 32 -3.57 -4.05 18.14
C ASP A 32 -2.99 -2.87 18.96
N ALA A 33 -1.92 -3.10 19.72
CA ALA A 33 -1.24 -2.05 20.48
C ALA A 33 -0.59 -0.98 19.57
N GLU A 34 0.03 -1.39 18.45
CA GLU A 34 0.61 -0.45 17.49
C GLU A 34 -0.47 0.31 16.71
N HIS A 35 -1.59 -0.32 16.34
CA HIS A 35 -2.73 0.36 15.72
C HIS A 35 -3.29 1.46 16.61
N ILE A 36 -3.48 1.22 17.92
CA ILE A 36 -3.93 2.24 18.88
C ILE A 36 -2.97 3.45 18.88
N ARG A 37 -1.66 3.20 18.90
CA ARG A 37 -0.66 4.26 18.88
C ARG A 37 -0.70 5.05 17.58
N LEU A 38 -0.78 4.34 16.46
CA LEU A 38 -0.81 4.93 15.13
C LEU A 38 -2.06 5.80 14.92
N ASP A 39 -3.22 5.35 15.39
CA ASP A 39 -4.48 6.09 15.29
C ASP A 39 -4.46 7.42 16.06
N ALA A 40 -3.86 7.40 17.25
CA ALA A 40 -3.64 8.61 18.03
C ALA A 40 -2.74 9.61 17.27
N ALA A 41 -1.68 9.11 16.63
CA ALA A 41 -0.76 9.94 15.84
C ALA A 41 -1.42 10.51 14.58
N PHE A 42 -2.24 9.73 13.86
CA PHE A 42 -3.02 10.23 12.74
C PHE A 42 -3.99 11.33 13.15
N THR A 43 -4.71 11.13 14.25
CA THR A 43 -5.66 12.11 14.78
C THR A 43 -4.94 13.42 15.13
N ALA A 44 -3.83 13.33 15.86
CA ALA A 44 -3.04 14.48 16.25
C ALA A 44 -2.49 15.29 15.05
N LEU A 45 -2.04 14.59 14.01
CA LEU A 45 -1.55 15.21 12.77
C LEU A 45 -2.67 15.91 12.00
N ASP A 46 -3.79 15.23 11.77
CA ASP A 46 -4.89 15.79 11.00
C ASP A 46 -5.52 16.99 11.71
N GLU A 47 -5.65 16.97 13.04
CA GLU A 47 -6.15 18.11 13.81
C GLU A 47 -5.26 19.35 13.65
N ARG A 48 -3.94 19.18 13.78
CA ARG A 48 -2.97 20.28 13.62
C ARG A 48 -2.96 20.82 12.20
N ALA A 49 -3.00 19.92 11.21
CA ALA A 49 -3.04 20.30 9.81
C ALA A 49 -4.32 21.10 9.48
N ARG A 50 -5.47 20.68 10.03
CA ARG A 50 -6.76 21.37 9.84
C ARG A 50 -6.82 22.72 10.55
N ALA A 51 -6.16 22.87 11.70
CA ALA A 51 -6.15 24.13 12.46
C ALA A 51 -5.22 25.20 11.88
N LEU A 52 -4.15 24.79 11.19
CA LEU A 52 -3.08 25.69 10.73
C LEU A 52 -3.60 26.89 9.89
N PRO A 53 -4.50 26.72 8.90
CA PRO A 53 -4.98 27.84 8.08
C PRO A 53 -5.72 28.93 8.87
N GLY A 54 -6.29 28.59 10.04
CA GLY A 54 -7.00 29.52 10.92
C GLY A 54 -6.16 30.10 12.05
N THR A 55 -4.85 29.80 12.09
CA THR A 55 -3.99 30.21 13.20
C THR A 55 -3.61 31.70 13.10
N PRO A 56 -3.80 32.49 14.18
CA PRO A 56 -3.36 33.89 14.24
C PRO A 56 -1.85 34.07 14.01
N ALA A 57 -1.44 35.23 13.48
CA ALA A 57 -0.05 35.48 13.09
C ALA A 57 0.96 35.38 14.24
N ASP A 58 0.56 35.74 15.46
CA ASP A 58 1.37 35.66 16.68
C ASP A 58 1.55 34.22 17.19
N ALA A 59 0.67 33.28 16.84
CA ALA A 59 0.76 31.86 17.19
C ALA A 59 1.23 30.96 16.02
N LEU A 60 1.40 31.53 14.81
CA LEU A 60 1.61 30.75 13.59
C LEU A 60 2.91 29.93 13.62
N LEU A 61 4.00 30.50 14.13
CA LEU A 61 5.30 29.82 14.19
C LEU A 61 5.23 28.57 15.10
N ASP A 62 4.59 28.70 16.26
CA ASP A 62 4.41 27.60 17.19
C ASP A 62 3.50 26.51 16.62
N ALA A 63 2.43 26.90 15.92
CA ALA A 63 1.54 25.95 15.25
C ALA A 63 2.24 25.20 14.11
N GLN A 64 3.10 25.87 13.33
CA GLN A 64 3.92 25.22 12.31
C GLN A 64 4.90 24.21 12.92
N HIS A 65 5.57 24.58 14.00
CA HIS A 65 6.47 23.67 14.70
C HIS A 65 5.71 22.48 15.32
N ALA A 66 4.55 22.71 15.91
CA ALA A 66 3.70 21.65 16.45
C ALA A 66 3.21 20.68 15.36
N LEU A 67 2.87 21.19 14.17
CA LEU A 67 2.52 20.35 13.02
C LEU A 67 3.71 19.49 12.57
N TYR A 68 4.91 20.08 12.51
CA TYR A 68 6.13 19.34 12.19
C TYR A 68 6.41 18.21 13.19
N LEU A 69 6.29 18.47 14.49
CA LEU A 69 6.46 17.44 15.51
C LEU A 69 5.40 16.32 15.41
N ALA A 70 4.15 16.66 15.10
CA ALA A 70 3.11 15.66 14.89
C ALA A 70 3.34 14.81 13.63
N LEU A 71 3.91 15.40 12.57
CA LEU A 71 4.33 14.65 11.39
C LEU A 71 5.43 13.64 11.75
N ASN A 72 6.43 14.05 12.54
CA ASN A 72 7.50 13.16 12.99
C ASN A 72 6.98 12.02 13.88
N GLU A 73 6.07 12.32 14.81
CA GLU A 73 5.45 11.27 15.65
C GLU A 73 4.67 10.27 14.81
N MET A 74 3.89 10.74 13.83
CA MET A 74 3.16 9.88 12.91
C MET A 74 4.10 8.97 12.11
N ILE A 75 5.18 9.51 11.55
CA ILE A 75 6.19 8.71 10.83
C ILE A 75 6.81 7.67 11.77
N SER A 76 7.16 8.05 12.99
CA SER A 76 7.73 7.12 13.97
C SER A 76 6.76 6.00 14.34
N ALA A 77 5.49 6.33 14.58
CA ALA A 77 4.46 5.34 14.91
C ALA A 77 4.19 4.40 13.72
N TYR A 78 4.13 4.94 12.51
CA TYR A 78 3.88 4.14 11.30
C TYR A 78 5.02 3.15 11.03
N LEU A 79 6.27 3.57 11.18
CA LEU A 79 7.42 2.66 11.02
C LEU A 79 7.50 1.60 12.13
N ALA A 80 7.12 1.93 13.37
CA ALA A 80 7.04 0.96 14.46
C ALA A 80 5.94 -0.08 14.21
N HIS A 81 4.79 0.36 13.73
CA HIS A 81 3.69 -0.50 13.30
C HIS A 81 4.11 -1.47 12.20
N LEU A 82 4.65 -0.98 11.07
CA LEU A 82 5.16 -1.84 9.98
C LEU A 82 6.21 -2.84 10.47
N HIS A 83 7.07 -2.43 11.41
CA HIS A 83 8.06 -3.34 11.99
C HIS A 83 7.40 -4.52 12.71
N VAL A 84 6.33 -4.28 13.48
CA VAL A 84 5.59 -5.36 14.17
C VAL A 84 4.87 -6.25 13.16
N GLU A 85 4.32 -5.70 12.08
CA GLU A 85 3.72 -6.50 11.01
C GLU A 85 4.72 -7.46 10.39
N GLU A 86 5.87 -6.95 9.95
CA GLU A 86 6.87 -7.73 9.23
C GLU A 86 7.62 -8.72 10.12
N THR A 87 7.79 -8.42 11.42
CA THR A 87 8.62 -9.23 12.32
C THR A 87 7.84 -10.07 13.31
N VAL A 88 6.56 -9.79 13.53
CA VAL A 88 5.70 -10.49 14.50
C VAL A 88 4.48 -11.08 13.80
N ALA A 89 3.62 -10.24 13.21
CA ALA A 89 2.33 -10.69 12.68
C ALA A 89 2.47 -11.60 11.46
N MET A 90 3.23 -11.18 10.45
CA MET A 90 3.44 -11.97 9.23
C MET A 90 4.13 -13.31 9.52
N PRO A 91 5.25 -13.38 10.27
CA PRO A 91 5.84 -14.67 10.63
C PRO A 91 4.87 -15.58 11.39
N ALA A 92 4.06 -15.03 12.30
CA ALA A 92 3.07 -15.81 13.03
C ALA A 92 1.98 -16.37 12.10
N LEU A 93 1.48 -15.60 11.14
CA LEU A 93 0.55 -16.08 10.13
C LEU A 93 1.15 -17.22 9.30
N TRP A 94 2.39 -17.06 8.81
CA TRP A 94 3.06 -18.11 8.05
C TRP A 94 3.35 -19.38 8.86
N GLN A 95 3.54 -19.24 10.17
CA GLN A 95 3.84 -20.36 11.04
C GLN A 95 2.58 -21.12 11.49
N TYR A 96 1.47 -20.41 11.71
CA TYR A 96 0.31 -20.97 12.42
C TYR A 96 -0.97 -21.05 11.60
N ALA A 97 -1.05 -20.36 10.45
CA ALA A 97 -2.18 -20.49 9.51
C ALA A 97 -1.85 -21.44 8.36
N GLY A 98 -2.87 -22.11 7.82
CA GLY A 98 -2.74 -22.91 6.61
C GLY A 98 -2.80 -22.07 5.32
N ASP A 99 -2.19 -22.56 4.25
CA ASP A 99 -2.19 -21.89 2.94
C ASP A 99 -3.60 -21.58 2.42
N ASP A 100 -4.57 -22.48 2.66
CA ASP A 100 -5.97 -22.29 2.26
C ASP A 100 -6.63 -21.13 3.03
N GLU A 101 -6.27 -20.95 4.31
CA GLU A 101 -6.80 -19.87 5.15
C GLU A 101 -6.25 -18.52 4.71
N LEU A 102 -4.93 -18.45 4.49
CA LEU A 102 -4.27 -17.27 3.95
C LEU A 102 -4.83 -16.91 2.57
N SER A 103 -5.00 -17.91 1.70
CA SER A 103 -5.58 -17.72 0.38
C SER A 103 -7.03 -17.23 0.45
N ALA A 104 -7.83 -17.72 1.39
CA ALA A 104 -9.20 -17.27 1.61
C ALA A 104 -9.26 -15.81 2.05
N VAL A 105 -8.38 -15.39 2.97
CA VAL A 105 -8.26 -13.99 3.40
C VAL A 105 -7.89 -13.09 2.23
N PHE A 106 -6.86 -13.45 1.44
CA PHE A 106 -6.49 -12.69 0.25
C PHE A 106 -7.60 -12.65 -0.81
N ALA A 107 -8.36 -13.73 -0.97
CA ALA A 107 -9.50 -13.76 -1.88
C ALA A 107 -10.63 -12.82 -1.41
N ALA A 108 -10.94 -12.83 -0.11
CA ALA A 108 -11.95 -11.95 0.48
C ALA A 108 -11.58 -10.46 0.33
N PHE A 109 -10.33 -10.10 0.61
CA PHE A 109 -9.83 -8.73 0.40
C PHE A 109 -9.92 -8.32 -1.08
N ARG A 110 -9.48 -9.17 -2.01
CA ARG A 110 -9.60 -8.86 -3.45
C ARG A 110 -11.04 -8.68 -3.89
N ALA A 111 -11.95 -9.51 -3.39
CA ALA A 111 -13.37 -9.45 -3.72
C ALA A 111 -14.07 -8.19 -3.15
N SER A 112 -13.50 -7.55 -2.13
CA SER A 112 -14.07 -6.32 -1.56
C SER A 112 -13.73 -5.05 -2.35
N ARG A 113 -12.85 -5.12 -3.35
CA ARG A 113 -12.41 -3.97 -4.16
C ARG A 113 -13.11 -3.97 -5.51
N THR A 114 -13.55 -2.80 -5.97
CA THR A 114 -13.94 -2.64 -7.39
C THR A 114 -12.70 -2.67 -8.29
N PRO A 115 -12.86 -2.95 -9.60
CA PRO A 115 -11.74 -2.89 -10.55
C PRO A 115 -11.00 -1.53 -10.52
N GLU A 116 -11.74 -0.43 -10.37
CA GLU A 116 -11.17 0.92 -10.31
C GLU A 116 -10.37 1.13 -9.02
N GLN A 117 -10.89 0.65 -7.88
CA GLN A 117 -10.19 0.70 -6.60
C GLN A 117 -8.90 -0.13 -6.64
N ALA A 118 -8.96 -1.35 -7.14
CA ALA A 118 -7.79 -2.22 -7.29
C ALA A 118 -6.73 -1.59 -8.21
N LEU A 119 -7.15 -1.01 -9.34
CA LEU A 119 -6.24 -0.29 -10.23
C LEU A 119 -5.60 0.91 -9.53
N GLN A 120 -6.37 1.66 -8.74
CA GLN A 120 -5.87 2.81 -8.00
C GLN A 120 -4.88 2.41 -6.90
N ASP A 121 -5.10 1.29 -6.21
CA ASP A 121 -4.15 0.76 -5.22
C ASP A 121 -2.81 0.40 -5.88
N LEU A 122 -2.87 -0.30 -7.01
CA LEU A 122 -1.69 -0.63 -7.80
C LEU A 122 -0.95 0.63 -8.26
N ARG A 123 -1.67 1.66 -8.72
CA ARG A 123 -1.06 2.95 -9.12
C ARG A 123 -0.31 3.63 -7.98
N LYS A 124 -0.79 3.52 -6.74
CA LYS A 124 -0.12 4.06 -5.55
C LYS A 124 1.11 3.23 -5.16
N MET A 125 0.99 1.91 -5.23
CA MET A 125 2.02 0.97 -4.74
C MET A 125 3.19 0.79 -5.72
N LEU A 126 2.93 0.62 -7.02
CA LEU A 126 3.94 0.20 -7.99
C LEU A 126 5.20 1.08 -8.03
N PRO A 127 5.15 2.42 -7.91
CA PRO A 127 6.36 3.24 -7.90
C PRO A 127 7.32 2.89 -6.75
N ALA A 128 6.82 2.44 -5.59
CA ALA A 128 7.62 2.12 -4.42
C ALA A 128 8.29 0.73 -4.48
N LEU A 129 7.77 -0.18 -5.31
CA LEU A 129 8.24 -1.57 -5.34
C LEU A 129 9.62 -1.75 -6.02
N PRO A 130 10.42 -2.77 -5.62
CA PRO A 130 11.59 -3.16 -6.40
C PRO A 130 11.20 -3.68 -7.80
N PRO A 131 12.13 -3.69 -8.78
CA PRO A 131 11.82 -4.08 -10.16
C PRO A 131 11.14 -5.44 -10.33
N ALA A 132 11.68 -6.50 -9.72
CA ALA A 132 11.17 -7.85 -9.90
C ALA A 132 9.76 -8.07 -9.32
N PRO A 133 9.46 -7.71 -8.05
CA PRO A 133 8.10 -7.76 -7.52
C PRO A 133 7.11 -6.89 -8.32
N ARG A 134 7.53 -5.69 -8.75
CA ARG A 134 6.71 -4.82 -9.60
C ARG A 134 6.29 -5.54 -10.89
N ALA A 135 7.24 -6.15 -11.60
CA ALA A 135 6.96 -6.84 -12.85
C ALA A 135 6.08 -8.08 -12.64
N ALA A 136 6.29 -8.84 -11.56
CA ALA A 136 5.47 -9.99 -11.22
C ALA A 136 4.01 -9.60 -10.95
N ILE A 137 3.77 -8.54 -10.17
CA ILE A 137 2.43 -8.03 -9.90
C ILE A 137 1.76 -7.55 -11.18
N VAL A 138 2.44 -6.72 -11.98
CA VAL A 138 1.87 -6.20 -13.24
C VAL A 138 1.54 -7.35 -14.19
N ARG A 139 2.37 -8.38 -14.28
CA ARG A 139 2.11 -9.56 -15.10
C ARG A 139 0.81 -10.26 -14.68
N GLY A 140 0.64 -10.55 -13.40
CA GLY A 140 -0.59 -11.18 -12.91
C GLY A 140 -1.84 -10.33 -13.15
N VAL A 141 -1.72 -9.01 -13.08
CA VAL A 141 -2.82 -8.08 -13.34
C VAL A 141 -3.21 -8.07 -14.82
N ILE A 142 -2.25 -8.00 -15.74
CA ILE A 142 -2.57 -7.99 -17.18
C ILE A 142 -3.05 -9.38 -17.66
N GLU A 143 -2.56 -10.47 -17.06
CA GLU A 143 -3.07 -11.82 -17.32
C GLU A 143 -4.53 -11.97 -16.88
N ALA A 144 -4.93 -11.31 -15.78
CA ALA A 144 -6.31 -11.32 -15.30
C ALA A 144 -7.23 -10.33 -16.04
N ALA A 145 -6.67 -9.38 -16.80
CA ALA A 145 -7.43 -8.34 -17.50
C ALA A 145 -7.91 -8.77 -18.90
N ASP A 146 -7.50 -9.94 -19.38
CA ASP A 146 -7.85 -10.50 -20.70
C ASP A 146 -7.75 -9.43 -21.83
N ASP A 147 -8.87 -9.09 -22.47
CA ASP A 147 -8.97 -8.12 -23.57
C ASP A 147 -8.56 -6.68 -23.18
N HIS A 148 -8.41 -6.40 -21.89
CA HIS A 148 -8.00 -5.11 -21.34
C HIS A 148 -6.53 -5.08 -20.89
N ALA A 149 -5.71 -6.09 -21.22
CA ALA A 149 -4.31 -6.17 -20.83
C ALA A 149 -3.49 -4.92 -21.23
N ASP A 150 -3.58 -4.50 -22.50
CA ASP A 150 -2.81 -3.36 -23.03
C ASP A 150 -3.23 -2.03 -22.40
N SER A 151 -4.53 -1.78 -22.24
CA SER A 151 -5.03 -0.56 -21.61
C SER A 151 -4.70 -0.52 -20.12
N THR A 152 -4.71 -1.66 -19.45
CA THR A 152 -4.30 -1.81 -18.05
C THR A 152 -2.82 -1.54 -17.86
N LEU A 153 -1.95 -2.12 -18.70
CA LEU A 153 -0.51 -1.86 -18.68
C LEU A 153 -0.22 -0.37 -18.94
N ALA A 154 -0.87 0.22 -19.95
CA ALA A 154 -0.72 1.63 -20.27
C ALA A 154 -1.12 2.51 -19.08
N ALA A 155 -2.24 2.22 -18.43
CA ALA A 155 -2.69 2.93 -17.23
C ALA A 155 -1.64 2.84 -16.12
N LEU A 156 -1.19 1.63 -15.75
CA LEU A 156 -0.19 1.42 -14.70
C LEU A 156 1.15 2.09 -15.01
N ALA A 157 1.57 2.13 -16.28
CA ALA A 157 2.83 2.76 -16.69
C ALA A 157 2.86 4.28 -16.48
N THR A 158 1.70 4.95 -16.40
CA THR A 158 1.63 6.43 -16.25
C THR A 158 2.15 6.94 -14.91
N VAL A 159 2.13 6.12 -13.85
CA VAL A 159 2.61 6.52 -12.52
C VAL A 159 4.11 6.25 -12.31
N LEU A 160 4.74 5.56 -13.26
CA LEU A 160 6.15 5.21 -13.19
C LEU A 160 7.02 6.31 -13.80
N SER A 161 8.16 6.57 -13.16
CA SER A 161 9.22 7.36 -13.77
C SER A 161 9.71 6.71 -15.06
N PRO A 162 10.35 7.47 -15.99
CA PRO A 162 10.85 6.89 -17.24
C PRO A 162 11.76 5.67 -17.06
N GLY A 163 12.64 5.69 -16.05
CA GLY A 163 13.53 4.57 -15.75
C GLY A 163 12.78 3.33 -15.23
N GLN A 164 11.81 3.53 -14.34
CA GLN A 164 10.98 2.43 -13.83
C GLN A 164 10.11 1.83 -14.93
N ARG A 165 9.56 2.67 -15.82
CA ARG A 165 8.72 2.25 -16.94
C ARG A 165 9.52 1.39 -17.92
N ASN A 166 10.66 1.89 -18.40
CA ASN A 166 11.54 1.13 -19.29
C ASN A 166 11.90 -0.23 -18.66
N ARG A 167 12.30 -0.23 -17.38
CA ARG A 167 12.63 -1.48 -16.68
C ARG A 167 11.44 -2.46 -16.62
N LEU A 168 10.23 -1.96 -16.36
CA LEU A 168 9.02 -2.78 -16.35
C LEU A 168 8.77 -3.45 -17.70
N TYR A 169 8.83 -2.71 -18.81
CA TYR A 169 8.61 -3.27 -20.15
C TYR A 169 9.66 -4.33 -20.51
N VAL A 170 10.94 -4.09 -20.17
CA VAL A 170 12.01 -5.10 -20.33
C VAL A 170 11.71 -6.37 -19.53
N ASP A 171 11.33 -6.23 -18.24
CA ASP A 171 11.03 -7.38 -17.37
C ASP A 171 9.76 -8.14 -17.82
N LEU A 172 8.80 -7.45 -18.44
CA LEU A 172 7.60 -8.05 -19.01
C LEU A 172 7.87 -8.78 -20.32
N GLY A 173 8.92 -8.40 -21.06
CA GLY A 173 9.23 -8.93 -22.39
C GLY A 173 8.30 -8.38 -23.48
N VAL A 174 7.70 -7.21 -23.26
CA VAL A 174 6.76 -6.56 -24.20
C VAL A 174 7.32 -5.19 -24.62
N PRO A 175 7.14 -4.78 -25.89
CA PRO A 175 7.61 -3.48 -26.35
C PRO A 175 6.83 -2.35 -25.66
N GLU A 176 7.48 -1.22 -25.40
CA GLU A 176 6.78 -0.03 -24.91
C GLU A 176 5.81 0.47 -25.98
N ALA A 177 4.60 0.89 -25.59
CA ALA A 177 3.59 1.36 -26.54
C ALA A 177 4.14 2.52 -27.40
N GLY A 178 4.24 2.29 -28.72
CA GLY A 178 4.84 3.24 -29.67
C GLY A 178 6.23 2.85 -30.18
N THR A 179 6.83 1.77 -29.69
CA THR A 179 8.05 1.18 -30.28
C THR A 179 7.66 0.17 -31.36
N PRO A 180 8.09 0.33 -32.63
CA PRO A 180 7.81 -0.65 -33.68
C PRO A 180 8.34 -2.04 -33.28
N ARG A 181 7.58 -3.10 -33.56
CA ARG A 181 8.10 -4.47 -33.50
C ARG A 181 9.14 -4.61 -34.61
N GLU A 182 10.40 -4.88 -34.29
CA GLU A 182 11.47 -5.07 -35.29
C GLU A 182 11.32 -6.33 -36.16
N ASN A 183 10.22 -7.07 -36.08
CA ASN A 183 10.01 -8.29 -36.86
C ASN A 183 8.70 -8.23 -37.67
N GLU A 184 8.74 -7.49 -38.78
CA GLU A 184 7.81 -7.67 -39.91
C GLU A 184 8.45 -7.16 -41.21
N GLN A 185 9.64 -7.68 -41.54
CA GLN A 185 10.17 -7.68 -42.91
C GLN A 185 10.89 -9.00 -43.19
N ALA A 186 10.17 -9.95 -43.78
CA ALA A 186 10.70 -11.02 -44.61
C ALA A 186 9.79 -11.17 -45.84
#